data_AF-A0A357FV14-F1
#
_entry.id   AF-A0A357FV14-F1
#
_cell.length_a   1.000
_cell.length_b   1.000
_cell.length_c   1.000
_cell.angle_alpha   90.00
_cell.angle_beta   90.00
_cell.angle_gamma   90.00
#
_symmetry.space_group_name_H-M   'P 1'
#
loop_
_entity.id
_entity.type
_entity.pdbx_description
1 polymer ?
#
loop_
_entity_poly.entity_id
_entity_poly.type
_entity_poly.pdbx_seq_one_letter_code
_entity_poly.pdbx_strand_id
1 'polypeptide(L)' 'MENPYRKTKIIFTVGPATQDEATLERLIQAGVDICRINMAHADHAWTR' A
#
# COMPACT_ATOMS: atom_id res chain seq x y z
N MET A 1 8.54 16.93 -17.96
CA MET A 1 9.42 15.79 -17.68
C MET A 1 8.59 14.56 -17.89
N GLU A 2 8.92 13.73 -18.89
CA GLU A 2 8.26 12.44 -19.04
C GLU A 2 8.45 11.66 -17.74
N ASN A 3 7.35 11.38 -17.04
CA ASN A 3 7.34 10.26 -16.12
C ASN A 3 7.12 9.04 -17.03
N PRO A 4 8.17 8.30 -17.44
CA PRO A 4 7.98 7.18 -18.35
C PRO A 4 6.99 6.24 -17.69
N TYR A 5 5.78 6.15 -18.27
CA TYR A 5 4.67 5.46 -17.66
C TYR A 5 5.12 4.05 -17.27
N ARG A 6 5.23 3.80 -15.97
CA ARG A 6 5.75 2.54 -15.46
C ARG A 6 4.72 1.45 -15.77
N LYS A 7 5.08 0.53 -16.65
CA LYS A 7 4.19 -0.57 -17.10
C LYS A 7 3.96 -1.59 -15.98
N THR A 8 5.02 -1.99 -15.28
CA THR A 8 4.95 -2.90 -14.13
C THR A 8 4.32 -2.19 -12.94
N LYS A 9 3.43 -2.85 -12.18
CA LYS A 9 2.82 -2.30 -10.97
C LYS A 9 3.54 -2.79 -9.71
N ILE A 10 3.60 -1.97 -8.66
CA ILE A 10 4.12 -2.31 -7.34
C ILE A 10 2.94 -2.46 -6.39
N ILE A 11 2.95 -3.58 -5.66
CA ILE A 11 1.94 -3.92 -4.67
C ILE A 11 2.65 -4.05 -3.32
N PHE A 12 2.08 -3.47 -2.27
CA PHE A 12 2.55 -3.68 -0.90
C PHE A 12 1.44 -4.28 -0.03
N THR A 13 1.80 -5.01 1.02
CA THR A 13 0.83 -5.57 1.97
C THR A 13 0.73 -4.65 3.19
N VAL A 14 -0.49 -4.30 3.58
CA VAL A 14 -0.76 -3.54 4.80
C VAL A 14 -0.60 -4.47 6.01
N GLY A 15 0.10 -4.00 7.04
CA GLY A 15 0.32 -4.72 8.28
C GLY A 15 0.89 -3.81 9.37
N PRO A 16 1.40 -4.37 10.48
CA PRO A 16 1.82 -3.58 11.64
C PRO A 16 2.85 -2.49 11.35
N ALA A 17 3.73 -2.71 10.36
CA ALA A 17 4.77 -1.76 9.95
C ALA A 17 4.28 -0.66 8.98
N THR A 18 3.04 -0.74 8.50
CA THR A 18 2.50 0.11 7.42
C THR A 18 1.08 0.58 7.68
N GLN A 19 0.57 0.44 8.91
CA GLN A 19 -0.81 0.78 9.27
C GLN A 19 -0.99 2.24 9.73
N ASP A 20 0.10 2.96 10.03
CA ASP A 20 0.01 4.37 10.37
C ASP A 20 -0.09 5.24 9.10
N GLU A 21 -0.80 6.36 9.22
CA GLU A 21 -1.10 7.26 8.10
C GLU A 21 0.16 7.82 7.44
N ALA A 22 1.16 8.21 8.24
CA ALA A 22 2.41 8.78 7.72
C ALA A 22 3.19 7.77 6.86
N THR A 23 3.22 6.50 7.27
CA THR A 23 3.85 5.44 6.47
C THR A 23 3.09 5.18 5.18
N LEU A 24 1.75 5.13 5.22
CA LEU A 24 0.92 4.96 4.02
C LEU A 24 1.14 6.10 3.02
N GLU A 25 1.16 7.35 3.50
CA GLU A 25 1.43 8.52 2.68
C GLU A 25 2.81 8.43 2.02
N ARG A 26 3.85 8.08 2.79
CA ARG A 26 5.21 7.88 2.25
C ARG A 26 5.27 6.80 1.17
N LEU A 27 4.54 5.69 1.34
CA LEU A 27 4.50 4.61 0.34
C LEU A 27 3.80 5.07 -0.95
N ILE A 28 2.69 5.80 -0.83
CA ILE A 28 1.96 6.36 -1.97
C ILE A 28 2.84 7.35 -2.73
N GLN A 29 3.50 8.27 -2.02
CA GLN A 29 4.43 9.24 -2.62
C GLN A 29 5.66 8.56 -3.26
N ALA A 30 6.11 7.43 -2.70
CA ALA A 30 7.18 6.60 -3.28
C ALA A 30 6.74 5.84 -4.55
N GLY A 31 5.45 5.82 -4.88
CA GLY A 31 4.93 5.32 -6.15
C GLY A 31 4.45 3.87 -6.14
N VAL A 32 3.96 3.35 -5.00
CA VAL A 32 3.17 2.10 -4.98
C VAL A 32 1.84 2.30 -5.73
N ASP A 33 1.35 1.25 -6.41
CA ASP A 33 0.09 1.35 -7.17
C ASP A 33 -1.11 0.76 -6.44
N ILE A 34 -0.88 -0.33 -5.68
CA ILE A 34 -1.94 -1.12 -5.05
C ILE A 34 -1.53 -1.47 -3.63
N CYS A 35 -2.45 -1.28 -2.67
CA CYS A 35 -2.35 -1.87 -1.34
C CYS A 35 -3.08 -3.23 -1.33
N ARG A 36 -2.45 -4.22 -0.71
CA ARG A 36 -3.02 -5.54 -0.46
C ARG A 36 -3.32 -5.67 1.01
N ILE A 37 -4.52 -6.12 1.33
CA ILE A 37 -4.87 -6.56 2.67
C ILE A 37 -4.93 -8.08 2.69
N ASN A 38 -4.12 -8.71 3.55
CA ASN A 38 -4.10 -10.17 3.65
C ASN A 38 -5.18 -10.65 4.63
N MET A 39 -6.34 -11.05 4.10
CA MET A 39 -7.49 -11.51 4.90
C MET A 39 -7.22 -12.74 5.77
N ALA A 40 -6.18 -13.52 5.51
CA ALA A 40 -5.80 -14.64 6.38
C ALA A 40 -5.41 -14.19 7.80
N HIS A 41 -5.04 -12.91 7.97
CA HIS A 41 -4.66 -12.32 9.26
C HIS A 41 -5.48 -11.07 9.62
N ALA A 42 -6.43 -10.67 8.78
CA ALA A 42 -7.21 -9.47 8.99
C ALA A 42 -8.59 -9.81 9.57
N ASP A 43 -8.99 -9.12 10.63
CA ASP A 43 -10.35 -9.17 11.13
C ASP A 43 -11.23 -8.04 10.54
N HIS A 44 -12.54 -8.23 10.57
CA HIS A 44 -13.50 -7.27 10.01
C HIS A 44 -13.52 -5.90 10.70
N ALA A 45 -13.07 -5.82 11.96
CA ALA A 45 -13.05 -4.56 12.68
C ALA A 45 -11.87 -3.69 12.22
N TRP A 46 -10.71 -4.31 11.99
CA TRP A 46 -9.51 -3.64 11.52
C TRP A 46 -9.60 -3.20 10.04
N THR A 47 -10.33 -3.94 9.19
CA THR A 47 -10.45 -3.60 7.76
C THR A 47 -11.48 -2.53 7.43
N ARG A 48 -12.14 -1.94 8.43
CA ARG A 48 -13.32 -1.10 8.24
C ARG A 48 -13.00 0.37 8.02
#